data_AF-A0A914WQ95-F1
#
_entry.id   AF-A0A914WQ95-F1
#
_cell.length_a   1.000
_cell.length_b   1.000
_cell.length_c   1.000
_cell.angle_alpha   90.00
_cell.angle_beta   90.00
_cell.angle_gamma   90.00
#
_symmetry.space_group_name_H-M   'P 1'
#
loop_
_entity.id
_entity.type
_entity.pdbx_description
1 polymer ?
#
loop_
_entity_poly.entity_id
_entity_poly.type
_entity_poly.pdbx_seq_one_letter_code
_entity_poly.pdbx_strand_id
1 'polypeptide(L)'
;MAEGGKGSRSGSDSDDQSAVETNLTATVNKVDGLEVQLVLQVRGLKPKGGLRSFLSKFSNHDNPTDLCANAEFTKWDVTSSSLSIEICVHTEKERKKKKGKHDVNTVNTETFTYKISNFPSEIRPEKTTLEIKQPPGETSYSFIVLTLQRVDKSVSWENFRTPRNS
;
A
#
# COMPACT_ATOMS: atom_id res chain seq x y z
N MET A 1 -36.36 3.10 54.63
CA MET A 1 -36.42 2.53 53.26
C MET A 1 -35.91 3.62 52.33
N ALA A 2 -34.73 3.43 51.75
CA ALA A 2 -34.14 4.36 50.79
C ALA A 2 -33.70 3.55 49.58
N GLU A 3 -34.32 3.81 48.44
CA GLU A 3 -33.90 3.31 47.14
C GLU A 3 -32.57 3.96 46.73
N GLY A 4 -31.67 3.14 46.20
CA GLY A 4 -30.39 3.58 45.68
C GLY A 4 -29.92 2.63 44.60
N GLY A 5 -30.56 2.69 43.44
CA GLY A 5 -30.11 2.00 42.24
C GLY A 5 -28.71 2.47 41.84
N LYS A 6 -27.75 1.55 41.79
CA LYS A 6 -26.44 1.79 41.17
C LYS A 6 -26.40 1.05 39.85
N GLY A 7 -26.56 1.83 38.79
CA GLY A 7 -26.38 1.42 37.41
C GLY A 7 -24.96 0.92 37.15
N SER A 8 -24.92 -0.14 36.34
CA SER A 8 -23.76 -0.74 35.71
C SER A 8 -22.93 0.32 34.96
N ARG A 9 -21.61 0.33 35.19
CA ARG A 9 -20.66 0.96 34.27
C ARG A 9 -19.83 -0.15 33.62
N SER A 10 -20.28 -0.65 32.49
CA SER A 10 -19.40 -1.32 31.52
C SER A 10 -18.68 -0.24 30.72
N GLY A 11 -17.50 0.15 31.17
CA GLY A 11 -16.55 0.87 30.32
C GLY A 11 -15.78 -0.15 29.50
N SER A 12 -16.31 -0.50 28.33
CA SER A 12 -15.49 -1.13 27.29
C SER A 12 -14.74 0.01 26.61
N ASP A 13 -13.53 0.31 27.08
CA ASP A 13 -12.58 1.13 26.35
C ASP A 13 -12.12 0.32 25.15
N SER A 14 -12.89 0.42 24.07
CA SER A 14 -12.43 0.05 22.74
C SER A 14 -11.37 1.08 22.36
N ASP A 15 -10.10 0.71 22.47
CA ASP A 15 -9.00 1.45 21.85
C ASP A 15 -9.24 1.44 20.34
N ASP A 16 -10.00 2.43 19.88
CA ASP A 16 -10.26 2.72 18.48
C ASP A 16 -8.95 3.27 17.91
N GLN A 17 -8.02 2.36 17.60
CA GLN A 17 -6.87 2.67 16.76
C GLN A 17 -7.42 2.96 15.37
N SER A 18 -7.79 4.22 15.16
CA SER A 18 -8.09 4.81 13.86
C SER A 18 -6.98 4.41 12.89
N ALA A 19 -7.26 3.40 12.06
CA ALA A 19 -6.45 3.08 10.91
C ALA A 19 -6.52 4.31 9.99
N VAL A 20 -5.37 4.97 9.80
CA VAL A 20 -5.29 6.11 8.88
C VAL A 20 -5.35 5.55 7.47
N GLU A 21 -6.34 5.98 6.68
CA GLU A 21 -6.42 5.62 5.26
C GLU A 21 -5.81 6.74 4.41
N THR A 22 -4.84 6.38 3.57
CA THR A 22 -4.09 7.32 2.72
C THR A 22 -4.23 6.94 1.25
N ASN A 23 -4.81 7.83 0.45
CA ASN A 23 -4.87 7.64 -1.01
C ASN A 23 -3.50 7.89 -1.64
N LEU A 24 -3.00 6.92 -2.40
CA LEU A 24 -1.77 7.03 -3.16
C LEU A 24 -2.00 7.76 -4.48
N THR A 25 -0.93 8.39 -4.97
CA THR A 25 -0.84 8.88 -6.34
C THR A 25 0.25 8.11 -7.06
N ALA A 26 0.00 7.69 -8.29
CA ALA A 26 1.05 7.12 -9.13
C ALA A 26 1.62 8.18 -10.06
N THR A 27 2.90 8.01 -10.35
CA THR A 27 3.61 8.77 -11.39
C THR A 27 3.99 7.81 -12.50
N VAL A 28 3.89 8.27 -13.75
CA VAL A 28 4.42 7.53 -14.90
C VAL A 28 5.91 7.74 -14.92
N ASN A 29 6.67 6.67 -14.68
CA ASN A 29 8.13 6.72 -14.61
C ASN A 29 8.77 6.49 -15.99
N LYS A 30 8.21 5.57 -16.78
CA LYS A 30 8.75 5.19 -18.08
C LYS A 30 7.63 4.72 -19.01
N VAL A 31 7.72 5.09 -20.28
CA VAL A 31 6.92 4.51 -21.38
C VAL A 31 7.90 4.07 -22.46
N ASP A 32 7.90 2.78 -22.80
CA ASP A 32 8.86 2.20 -23.75
C ASP A 32 8.19 1.10 -24.57
N GLY A 33 7.86 1.39 -25.83
CA GLY A 33 7.16 0.45 -26.69
C GLY A 33 5.80 0.05 -26.10
N LEU A 34 5.65 -1.21 -25.67
CA LEU A 34 4.43 -1.71 -25.02
C LEU A 34 4.55 -1.74 -23.49
N GLU A 35 5.66 -1.30 -22.92
CA GLU A 35 5.85 -1.25 -21.47
C GLU A 35 5.52 0.13 -20.93
N VAL A 36 4.78 0.17 -19.81
CA VAL A 36 4.54 1.37 -19.02
C VAL A 36 4.87 1.08 -17.57
N GLN A 37 5.67 1.94 -16.94
CA GLN A 37 5.98 1.85 -15.53
C GLN A 37 5.25 2.92 -14.73
N LEU A 38 4.48 2.50 -13.74
CA LEU A 38 3.87 3.36 -12.73
C LEU A 38 4.63 3.21 -11.42
N VAL A 39 4.85 4.32 -10.72
CA VAL A 39 5.54 4.35 -9.43
C VAL A 39 4.64 4.97 -8.38
N LEU A 40 4.44 4.24 -7.27
CA LEU A 40 3.71 4.70 -6.11
C LEU A 40 4.66 4.81 -4.92
N GLN A 41 4.64 5.93 -4.21
CA GLN A 41 5.41 6.12 -3.00
C GLN A 41 4.59 5.73 -1.78
N VAL A 42 5.10 4.82 -0.96
CA VAL A 42 4.42 4.35 0.26
C VAL A 42 5.32 4.57 1.46
N ARG A 43 4.85 5.38 2.43
CA ARG A 43 5.60 5.66 3.66
C ARG A 43 5.62 4.44 4.57
N GLY A 44 6.72 4.24 5.28
CA GLY A 44 6.91 3.14 6.24
C GLY A 44 7.05 1.74 5.62
N LEU A 45 6.85 1.58 4.31
CA LEU A 45 6.96 0.30 3.62
C LEU A 45 8.41 -0.18 3.57
N LYS A 46 8.63 -1.46 3.91
CA LYS A 46 9.95 -2.11 3.87
C LYS A 46 9.91 -3.34 2.95
N PRO A 47 10.88 -3.50 2.01
CA PRO A 47 10.98 -4.70 1.19
C PRO A 47 11.40 -5.92 2.02
N LYS A 48 10.93 -7.12 1.64
CA LYS A 48 11.25 -8.39 2.30
C LYS A 48 12.62 -8.90 1.87
N GLY A 49 13.66 -8.68 2.67
CA GLY A 49 15.03 -9.14 2.39
C GLY A 49 15.96 -8.03 1.94
N GLY A 50 16.42 -7.22 2.90
CA GLY A 50 17.53 -6.26 2.81
C GLY A 50 17.84 -5.65 1.43
N LEU A 51 17.31 -4.44 1.17
CA LEU A 51 17.70 -3.51 0.09
C LEU A 51 17.66 -4.04 -1.36
N ARG A 52 17.33 -5.31 -1.60
CA ARG A 52 17.31 -5.88 -2.95
C ARG A 52 15.90 -5.82 -3.52
N SER A 53 15.81 -5.18 -4.67
CA SER A 53 14.80 -5.36 -5.70
C SER A 53 14.30 -6.81 -5.81
N PHE A 54 13.11 -7.11 -5.30
CA PHE A 54 12.45 -8.40 -5.58
C PHE A 54 11.52 -8.21 -6.77
N LEU A 55 11.95 -8.72 -7.92
CA LEU A 55 11.12 -8.77 -9.11
C LEU A 55 10.29 -10.05 -9.03
N SER A 56 8.97 -9.92 -8.91
CA SER A 56 8.07 -11.05 -9.06
C SER A 56 7.10 -10.81 -10.21
N LYS A 57 6.94 -11.84 -11.05
CA LYS A 57 5.89 -11.87 -12.07
C LYS A 57 4.63 -12.34 -11.37
N PHE A 58 3.63 -11.48 -11.30
CA PHE A 58 2.37 -11.83 -10.67
C PHE A 58 1.43 -12.36 -11.73
N SER A 59 1.00 -13.61 -11.59
CA SER A 59 -0.26 -14.01 -12.21
C SER A 59 -1.39 -13.29 -11.48
N ASN A 60 -2.58 -13.14 -12.09
CA ASN A 60 -3.74 -12.45 -11.50
C ASN A 60 -4.17 -12.98 -10.10
N HIS A 61 -3.56 -14.04 -9.59
CA HIS A 61 -3.90 -14.68 -8.30
C HIS A 61 -2.77 -14.64 -7.26
N ASP A 62 -1.57 -14.16 -7.60
CA ASP A 62 -0.45 -14.13 -6.66
C ASP A 62 -0.49 -12.83 -5.85
N ASN A 63 -0.68 -12.94 -4.53
CA ASN A 63 -0.69 -11.79 -3.63
C ASN A 63 0.75 -11.26 -3.41
N PRO A 64 1.04 -9.97 -3.66
CA PRO A 64 2.40 -9.40 -3.53
C PRO A 64 2.88 -9.17 -2.09
N THR A 65 2.11 -9.58 -1.07
CA THR A 65 2.47 -9.50 0.36
C THR A 65 3.86 -10.06 0.65
N ASP A 66 4.25 -11.14 -0.04
CA ASP A 66 5.57 -11.75 0.12
C ASP A 66 6.75 -10.90 -0.36
N LEU A 67 6.52 -9.71 -0.94
CA LEU A 67 7.56 -8.75 -1.26
C LEU A 67 7.85 -7.75 -0.13
N CYS A 68 7.04 -7.76 0.93
CA CYS A 68 7.10 -6.78 2.01
C CYS A 68 7.50 -7.43 3.34
N ALA A 69 8.34 -6.76 4.12
CA ALA A 69 8.74 -7.23 5.45
C ALA A 69 7.73 -6.84 6.54
N ASN A 70 6.94 -5.79 6.29
CA ASN A 70 6.07 -5.17 7.28
C ASN A 70 4.73 -4.70 6.71
N ALA A 71 4.29 -5.30 5.61
CA ALA A 71 3.03 -4.90 4.98
C ALA A 71 2.30 -6.11 4.39
N GLU A 72 0.99 -5.97 4.30
CA GLU A 72 0.08 -6.94 3.67
C GLU A 72 -0.71 -6.23 2.57
N PHE A 73 -0.75 -6.83 1.39
CA PHE A 73 -1.69 -6.41 0.35
C PHE A 73 -3.03 -7.09 0.60
N THR A 74 -3.97 -6.32 1.15
CA THR A 74 -5.35 -6.75 1.39
C THR A 74 -6.18 -6.72 0.12
N LYS A 75 -5.76 -5.95 -0.89
CA LYS A 75 -6.34 -5.95 -2.22
C LYS A 75 -5.28 -5.84 -3.31
N TRP A 76 -5.36 -6.76 -4.25
CA TRP A 76 -4.58 -6.76 -5.50
C TRP A 76 -5.50 -7.25 -6.61
N ASP A 77 -6.03 -6.32 -7.40
CA ASP A 77 -6.94 -6.60 -8.49
C ASP A 77 -6.48 -5.85 -9.73
N VAL A 78 -6.05 -6.60 -10.76
CA VAL A 78 -5.57 -6.08 -12.02
C VAL A 78 -6.41 -6.67 -13.13
N THR A 79 -7.05 -5.81 -13.91
CA THR A 79 -7.80 -6.20 -15.11
C THR A 79 -7.18 -5.57 -16.35
N SER A 80 -7.71 -5.87 -17.53
CA SER A 80 -7.23 -5.25 -18.76
C SER A 80 -7.42 -3.73 -18.77
N SER A 81 -8.37 -3.19 -18.01
CA SER A 81 -8.72 -1.76 -18.02
C SER A 81 -8.58 -1.07 -16.66
N SER A 82 -8.39 -1.79 -15.56
CA SER A 82 -8.40 -1.23 -14.21
C SER A 82 -7.35 -1.83 -13.29
N LEU A 83 -7.08 -1.12 -12.20
CA LEU A 83 -6.18 -1.55 -11.12
C LEU A 83 -6.75 -1.08 -9.78
N SER A 84 -6.77 -1.97 -8.78
CA SER A 84 -7.08 -1.63 -7.40
C SER A 84 -6.06 -2.28 -6.47
N ILE A 85 -5.39 -1.45 -5.67
CA ILE A 85 -4.41 -1.85 -4.68
C ILE A 85 -4.85 -1.33 -3.32
N GLU A 86 -4.79 -2.18 -2.31
CA GLU A 86 -4.86 -1.81 -0.91
C GLU A 86 -3.73 -2.50 -0.17
N ILE A 87 -2.96 -1.73 0.59
CA ILE A 87 -1.82 -2.20 1.36
C ILE A 87 -1.89 -1.68 2.80
N CYS A 88 -1.86 -2.59 3.75
CA CYS A 88 -1.75 -2.30 5.18
C CYS A 88 -0.28 -2.36 5.57
N VAL A 89 0.28 -1.24 6.01
CA VAL A 89 1.68 -1.12 6.46
C VAL A 89 1.71 -1.05 7.98
N HIS A 90 2.47 -1.96 8.58
CA HIS A 90 2.66 -2.04 10.03
C HIS A 90 4.01 -1.43 10.41
N THR A 91 3.99 -0.44 11.28
CA THR A 91 5.19 0.27 11.75
C THR A 91 5.24 0.24 13.27
N GLU A 92 6.39 -0.14 13.84
CA GLU A 92 6.59 -0.05 15.28
C GLU A 92 6.91 1.38 15.67
N LYS A 93 6.23 1.89 16.70
CA LYS A 93 6.56 3.18 17.31
C LYS A 93 7.19 2.94 18.67
N GLU A 94 8.49 3.23 18.81
CA GLU A 94 9.11 3.32 20.12
C GLU A 94 8.47 4.47 20.91
N ARG A 95 7.69 4.16 21.93
CA ARG A 95 7.24 5.17 22.89
C ARG A 95 8.38 5.43 23.88
N LYS A 96 8.74 6.70 24.07
CA LYS A 96 9.72 7.13 25.07
C LYS A 96 9.39 6.49 26.43
N LYS A 97 10.35 5.78 27.04
CA LYS A 97 10.23 5.17 28.37
C LYS A 97 9.67 6.19 29.38
N LYS A 98 8.41 6.02 29.76
CA LYS A 98 7.90 6.59 31.01
C LYS A 98 8.40 5.69 32.13
N LYS A 99 9.31 6.24 32.96
CA LYS A 99 9.94 5.57 34.10
C LYS A 99 8.87 4.80 34.92
N GLY A 100 8.87 3.46 34.85
CA GLY A 100 8.06 2.61 35.72
C GLY A 100 6.89 1.81 35.12
N LYS A 101 6.65 1.80 33.80
CA LYS A 101 5.64 0.90 33.17
C LYS A 101 6.28 0.00 32.11
N HIS A 102 5.83 -1.26 32.06
CA HIS A 102 6.20 -2.28 31.07
C HIS A 102 6.16 -1.70 29.64
N ASP A 103 7.18 -2.02 28.83
CA ASP A 103 7.24 -1.67 27.41
C ASP A 103 6.06 -2.32 26.68
N VAL A 104 5.12 -1.48 26.22
CA VAL A 104 4.11 -1.90 25.24
C VAL A 104 4.55 -1.31 23.91
N ASN A 105 5.20 -2.13 23.07
CA ASN A 105 5.43 -1.79 21.67
C ASN A 105 4.06 -1.57 21.02
N THR A 106 3.77 -0.33 20.64
CA THR A 106 2.54 -0.01 19.92
C THR A 106 2.85 -0.16 18.43
N VAL A 107 2.21 -1.14 17.78
CA VAL A 107 2.22 -1.25 16.31
C VAL A 107 1.21 -0.23 15.78
N ASN A 108 1.65 0.65 14.89
CA ASN A 108 0.80 1.55 14.14
C ASN A 108 0.55 0.94 12.76
N THR A 109 -0.73 0.82 12.38
CA THR A 109 -1.15 0.32 11.08
C THR A 109 -1.70 1.48 10.26
N GLU A 110 -1.24 1.59 9.02
CA GLU A 110 -1.78 2.55 8.06
C GLU A 110 -2.15 1.83 6.78
N THR A 111 -3.33 2.16 6.25
CA THR A 111 -3.85 1.58 5.02
C THR A 111 -3.62 2.57 3.88
N PHE A 112 -3.00 2.10 2.79
CA PHE A 112 -2.85 2.89 1.58
C PHE A 112 -3.67 2.29 0.46
N THR A 113 -4.42 3.14 -0.24
CA THR A 113 -5.29 2.73 -1.34
C THR A 113 -4.85 3.39 -2.63
N TYR A 114 -4.92 2.64 -3.72
CA TYR A 114 -4.73 3.15 -5.07
C TYR A 114 -5.74 2.53 -6.03
N LYS A 115 -6.38 3.37 -6.85
CA LYS A 115 -7.37 2.91 -7.81
C LYS A 115 -7.23 3.63 -9.15
N ILE A 116 -7.20 2.84 -10.21
CA ILE A 116 -7.41 3.27 -11.59
C ILE A 116 -8.69 2.59 -12.07
N SER A 117 -9.72 3.38 -12.36
CA SER A 117 -10.96 2.83 -12.93
C SER A 117 -10.86 2.54 -14.42
N ASN A 118 -10.05 3.30 -15.16
CA ASN A 118 -9.79 3.13 -16.59
C ASN A 118 -8.35 3.52 -16.92
N PHE A 119 -7.58 2.60 -17.48
CA PHE A 119 -6.30 2.89 -18.11
C PHE A 119 -6.50 3.71 -19.40
N PRO A 120 -5.49 4.49 -19.84
CA PRO A 120 -5.52 5.14 -21.15
C PRO A 120 -5.75 4.15 -22.31
N SER A 121 -5.16 2.97 -22.21
CA SER A 121 -5.34 1.84 -23.13
C SER A 121 -5.41 0.54 -22.36
N GLU A 122 -5.99 -0.50 -22.97
CA GLU A 122 -5.95 -1.84 -22.37
C GLU A 122 -4.51 -2.32 -22.10
N ILE A 123 -4.36 -3.13 -21.06
CA ILE A 123 -3.14 -3.83 -20.69
C ILE A 123 -3.36 -5.35 -20.72
N ARG A 124 -2.25 -6.08 -20.67
CA ARG A 124 -2.19 -7.53 -20.47
C ARG A 124 -1.96 -7.82 -18.97
N PRO A 125 -3.01 -8.13 -18.19
CA PRO A 125 -2.90 -8.25 -16.73
C PRO A 125 -1.90 -9.33 -16.32
N GLU A 126 -1.87 -10.44 -17.06
CA GLU A 126 -1.01 -11.60 -16.82
C GLU A 126 0.49 -11.32 -17.01
N LYS A 127 0.84 -10.15 -17.54
CA LYS A 127 2.22 -9.69 -17.73
C LYS A 127 2.60 -8.57 -16.78
N THR A 128 1.71 -8.24 -15.85
CA THR A 128 1.97 -7.23 -14.84
C THR A 128 3.02 -7.75 -13.86
N THR A 129 4.03 -6.92 -13.59
CA THR A 129 5.01 -7.22 -12.54
C THR A 129 5.02 -6.11 -11.52
N LEU A 130 5.28 -6.48 -10.27
CA LEU A 130 5.41 -5.54 -9.16
C LEU A 130 6.77 -5.76 -8.51
N GLU A 131 7.41 -4.64 -8.17
CA GLU A 131 8.67 -4.60 -7.45
C GLU A 131 8.60 -3.58 -6.31
N ILE A 132 9.20 -3.90 -5.17
CA ILE A 132 9.39 -2.94 -4.08
C ILE A 132 10.83 -2.43 -4.10
N LYS A 133 11.01 -1.13 -4.30
CA LYS A 133 12.33 -0.45 -4.29
C LYS A 133 12.44 0.52 -3.14
N GLN A 134 13.43 0.32 -2.29
CA GLN A 134 13.80 1.31 -1.29
C GLN A 134 14.93 2.19 -1.84
N PRO A 135 14.80 3.53 -1.82
CA PRO A 135 15.88 4.40 -2.25
C PRO A 135 17.13 4.22 -1.37
N PRO A 136 18.35 4.35 -1.93
CA PRO A 136 19.57 4.29 -1.14
C PRO A 136 19.59 5.34 -0.02
N GLY A 137 19.81 4.90 1.22
CA GLY A 137 19.89 5.78 2.38
C GLY A 137 18.54 6.27 2.93
N GLU A 138 17.43 5.92 2.30
CA GLU A 138 16.09 6.30 2.75
C GLU A 138 15.45 5.18 3.57
N THR A 139 14.86 5.51 4.73
CA THR A 139 14.16 4.54 5.60
C THR A 139 12.69 4.89 5.83
N SER A 140 12.25 6.07 5.40
CA SER A 140 10.89 6.56 5.65
C SER A 140 9.88 6.16 4.59
N TYR A 141 10.32 5.75 3.39
CA TYR A 141 9.43 5.27 2.33
C TYR A 141 10.11 4.26 1.41
N SER A 142 9.28 3.49 0.71
CA SER A 142 9.67 2.68 -0.44
C SER A 142 8.73 2.96 -1.61
N PHE A 143 9.17 2.61 -2.82
CA PHE A 143 8.39 2.67 -4.03
C PHE A 143 7.82 1.31 -4.39
N ILE A 144 6.54 1.27 -4.72
CA ILE A 144 5.95 0.18 -5.51
C ILE A 144 6.14 0.56 -6.97
N VAL A 145 6.92 -0.25 -7.71
CA VAL A 145 7.12 -0.11 -9.15
C VAL A 145 6.26 -1.14 -9.85
N LEU A 146 5.24 -0.67 -10.55
CA LEU A 146 4.34 -1.48 -11.37
C LEU A 146 4.77 -1.40 -12.81
N THR A 147 5.06 -2.54 -13.42
CA THR A 147 5.32 -2.62 -14.86
C THR A 147 4.10 -3.24 -15.54
N LEU A 148 3.45 -2.47 -16.39
CA LEU A 148 2.27 -2.86 -17.16
C LEU A 148 2.66 -3.09 -18.62
N GLN A 149 2.05 -4.07 -19.27
CA GLN A 149 2.19 -4.26 -20.71
C GLN A 149 0.92 -3.82 -21.43
N ARG A 150 0.94 -2.63 -22.06
CA ARG A 150 -0.18 -2.13 -22.87
C ARG A 150 -0.37 -2.94 -24.15
N VAL A 151 -1.61 -2.97 -24.65
CA VAL A 151 -1.96 -3.65 -25.91
C VAL A 151 -1.71 -2.75 -27.11
N ASP A 152 -1.92 -1.44 -26.96
CA ASP A 152 -1.73 -0.44 -28.02
C ASP A 152 -0.66 0.59 -27.64
N LYS A 153 0.35 0.74 -28.50
CA LYS A 153 1.43 1.72 -28.34
C LYS A 153 1.06 3.13 -28.82
N SER A 154 -0.03 3.28 -29.57
CA SER A 154 -0.45 4.54 -30.18
C SER A 154 -1.05 5.52 -29.16
N VAL A 155 -1.65 5.00 -28.09
CA VAL A 155 -2.22 5.79 -27.00
C VAL A 155 -1.11 6.33 -26.10
N SER A 156 -1.08 7.64 -25.88
CA SER A 156 -0.10 8.25 -24.96
C SER A 156 -0.47 8.04 -23.49
N TRP A 157 0.54 7.67 -22.69
CA TRP A 157 0.45 7.54 -21.25
C TRP A 157 1.23 8.65 -20.50
N GLU A 158 1.97 9.51 -21.20
CA GLU A 158 2.91 10.47 -20.57
C GLU A 158 2.21 11.47 -19.64
N ASN A 159 0.96 11.82 -19.94
CA ASN A 159 0.15 12.73 -19.13
C ASN A 159 -0.89 11.99 -18.28
N PHE A 160 -0.82 10.66 -18.19
CA PHE A 160 -1.74 9.90 -17.37
C PHE A 160 -1.56 10.28 -15.90
N ARG A 161 -2.63 10.85 -15.33
CA ARG A 161 -2.75 11.11 -13.91
C ARG A 161 -3.99 10.37 -13.43
N THR A 162 -3.88 9.67 -12.32
CA THR A 162 -5.08 9.14 -11.70
C THR A 162 -5.93 10.28 -11.18
N PRO A 163 -7.26 10.21 -11.36
CA PRO A 163 -8.16 11.11 -10.65
C PRO A 163 -7.85 11.01 -9.16
N ARG A 164 -7.69 12.14 -8.47
CA ARG A 164 -7.81 12.15 -7.02
C ARG A 164 -9.24 11.69 -6.73
N ASN A 165 -9.42 10.58 -6.03
CA ASN A 165 -10.72 10.24 -5.47
C ASN A 165 -11.10 11.40 -4.55
N SER A 166 -12.14 12.14 -4.94
CA SER A 166 -12.77 13.23 -4.20
C SER A 166 -13.75 12.68 -3.17
#